data_AF-A0A7X7CYS5-F1
#
_entry.id   AF-A0A7X7CYS5-F1
#
_cell.length_a   1.000
_cell.length_b   1.000
_cell.length_c   1.000
_cell.angle_alpha   90.00
_cell.angle_beta   90.00
_cell.angle_gamma   90.00
#
_symmetry.space_group_name_H-M   'P 1'
#
loop_
_entity.id
_entity.type
_entity.pdbx_description
1 polymer ?
#
loop_
_entity_poly.entity_id
_entity_poly.type
_entity_poly.pdbx_seq_one_letter_code
_entity_poly.pdbx_strand_id
1 'polypeptide(L)'
;MGIRGIVVLLALLVLVPLNGQKKSEIKEIWKEAESHYLYGEFELANPLYLMLNDLIPGNHNIKYKIGNCYLNIFDEKPMAIPFLEEAVRST
;
A
#
# COMPACT_ATOMS: atom_id res chain seq x y z
N MET A 1 -23.33 -30.00 24.86
CA MET A 1 -21.89 -29.77 24.58
C MET A 1 -21.20 -29.45 25.92
N GLY A 2 -20.34 -30.34 26.42
CA GLY A 2 -19.67 -30.13 27.72
C GLY A 2 -18.55 -29.09 27.64
N ILE A 3 -17.98 -28.71 28.79
CA ILE A 3 -16.86 -27.75 28.93
C ILE A 3 -15.71 -28.08 27.96
N ARG A 4 -15.43 -29.37 27.72
CA ARG A 4 -14.45 -29.85 26.75
C ARG A 4 -14.72 -29.41 25.31
N GLY A 5 -15.99 -29.39 24.90
CA GLY A 5 -16.38 -28.92 23.56
C GLY A 5 -16.20 -27.40 23.40
N ILE A 6 -16.43 -26.64 24.47
CA ILE A 6 -16.25 -25.18 24.49
C ILE A 6 -14.75 -24.82 24.41
N VAL A 7 -13.89 -25.54 25.14
CA VAL A 7 -12.44 -25.32 25.10
C VAL A 7 -11.87 -25.60 23.70
N VAL A 8 -12.34 -26.67 23.04
CA VAL A 8 -11.93 -26.98 21.65
C VAL A 8 -12.40 -25.90 20.68
N LEU A 9 -13.62 -25.39 20.85
CA LEU A 9 -14.17 -24.29 20.03
C LEU A 9 -13.40 -22.98 20.20
N LEU A 10 -13.01 -22.64 21.43
CA LEU A 10 -12.17 -21.46 21.71
C LEU A 10 -10.76 -21.62 21.14
N ALA A 11 -10.16 -22.81 21.22
CA ALA A 11 -8.84 -23.08 20.63
C ALA A 11 -8.85 -22.96 19.10
N LEU A 12 -9.96 -23.36 18.43
CA LEU A 12 -10.15 -23.22 16.99
C LEU A 12 -10.26 -21.75 16.53
N LEU A 13 -10.82 -20.87 17.36
CA LEU A 13 -10.96 -19.44 17.05
C LEU A 13 -9.59 -18.70 17.02
N VAL A 14 -8.59 -19.18 17.75
CA VAL A 14 -7.24 -18.58 17.79
C VAL A 14 -6.47 -18.81 16.49
N LEU A 15 -6.86 -19.82 15.68
CA LEU A 15 -6.18 -20.17 14.43
C LEU A 15 -6.62 -19.32 13.23
N VAL A 16 -7.64 -18.46 13.39
CA VAL A 16 -8.14 -17.63 12.29
C VAL A 16 -7.23 -16.40 12.14
N PRO A 17 -6.58 -16.21 10.97
CA PRO A 17 -5.71 -15.06 10.76
C PRO A 17 -6.52 -13.76 10.76
N LEU A 18 -6.14 -12.83 11.64
CA LEU A 18 -6.74 -11.50 11.79
C LEU A 18 -6.27 -10.56 10.65
N ASN A 19 -6.79 -10.76 9.43
CA ASN A 19 -6.42 -9.95 8.27
C ASN A 19 -7.03 -8.53 8.25
N GLY A 20 -7.84 -8.16 9.24
CA GLY A 20 -8.56 -6.88 9.29
C GLY A 20 -7.68 -5.66 9.52
N GLN A 21 -6.66 -5.77 10.38
CA GLN A 21 -5.77 -4.65 10.75
C GLN A 21 -4.96 -4.13 9.56
N LYS A 22 -4.49 -5.03 8.69
CA LYS A 22 -3.69 -4.67 7.50
C LYS A 22 -4.48 -3.79 6.52
N LYS A 23 -5.79 -4.01 6.38
CA LYS A 23 -6.63 -3.23 5.45
C LYS A 23 -6.86 -1.79 5.94
N SER A 24 -6.99 -1.57 7.25
CA SER A 24 -7.15 -0.21 7.79
C SER A 24 -5.87 0.60 7.65
N GLU A 25 -4.72 -0.02 7.92
CA GLU A 25 -3.41 0.65 7.81
C GLU A 25 -3.11 1.08 6.37
N ILE A 26 -3.28 0.18 5.39
CA ILE A 26 -3.13 0.50 3.96
C ILE A 26 -4.01 1.69 3.56
N LYS A 27 -5.25 1.75 4.06
CA LYS A 27 -6.19 2.82 3.74
C LYS A 27 -5.74 4.16 4.30
N GLU A 28 -5.22 4.19 5.53
CA GLU A 28 -4.71 5.43 6.13
C GLU A 28 -3.44 5.90 5.42
N ILE A 29 -2.50 5.00 5.08
CA ILE A 29 -1.31 5.35 4.30
C ILE A 29 -1.71 5.93 2.94
N TRP A 30 -2.66 5.30 2.25
CA TRP A 30 -3.19 5.82 0.97
C TRP A 30 -3.81 7.20 1.11
N LYS A 31 -4.61 7.41 2.17
CA LYS A 31 -5.25 8.70 2.42
C LYS A 31 -4.23 9.80 2.68
N GLU A 32 -3.19 9.52 3.45
CA GLU A 32 -2.10 10.47 3.71
C GLU A 32 -1.30 10.78 2.44
N ALA A 33 -0.96 9.74 1.65
CA ALA A 33 -0.26 9.90 0.38
C ALA A 33 -1.05 10.79 -0.60
N GLU A 34 -2.35 10.54 -0.75
CA GLU A 34 -3.21 11.37 -1.61
C GLU A 34 -3.36 12.80 -1.08
N SER A 35 -3.34 13.01 0.23
CA SER A 35 -3.35 14.36 0.82
C SER A 35 -2.13 15.15 0.37
N HIS A 36 -0.93 14.62 0.61
CA HIS A 36 0.32 15.25 0.16
C HIS A 36 0.36 15.43 -1.37
N TYR A 37 -0.04 14.41 -2.12
CA TYR A 37 -0.08 14.46 -3.59
C TYR A 37 -1.01 15.58 -4.10
N LEU A 38 -2.18 15.76 -3.47
CA LEU A 38 -3.12 16.81 -3.84
C LEU A 38 -2.55 18.21 -3.65
N TYR A 39 -1.71 18.40 -2.63
CA TYR A 39 -1.02 19.67 -2.36
C TYR A 39 0.31 19.81 -3.12
N GLY A 40 0.68 18.84 -3.96
CA GLY A 40 1.94 18.86 -4.71
C GLY A 40 3.18 18.61 -3.83
N GLU A 41 3.00 18.07 -2.64
CA GLU A 41 4.06 17.74 -1.69
C GLU A 41 4.66 16.37 -2.06
N PHE A 42 5.24 16.27 -3.25
CA PHE A 42 5.67 15.00 -3.83
C PHE A 42 6.76 14.30 -3.02
N GLU A 43 7.64 15.05 -2.36
CA GLU A 43 8.67 14.50 -1.45
C GLU A 43 8.06 13.79 -0.22
N LEU A 44 6.85 14.20 0.21
CA LEU A 44 6.11 13.57 1.29
C LEU A 44 5.20 12.44 0.79
N ALA A 45 4.60 12.61 -0.39
CA ALA A 45 3.72 11.60 -0.98
C ALA A 45 4.48 10.34 -1.45
N ASN A 46 5.63 10.52 -2.09
CA ASN A 46 6.41 9.44 -2.69
C ASN A 46 6.78 8.30 -1.72
N PRO A 47 7.36 8.56 -0.52
CA PRO A 47 7.69 7.49 0.42
C PRO A 47 6.47 6.68 0.88
N LEU A 48 5.29 7.31 0.97
CA LEU A 48 4.05 6.62 1.31
C LEU A 48 3.58 5.72 0.16
N TYR A 49 3.70 6.16 -1.09
CA TYR A 49 3.41 5.30 -2.24
C TYR A 49 4.41 4.15 -2.40
N LEU A 50 5.69 4.36 -2.11
CA LEU A 50 6.70 3.29 -2.09
C LEU A 50 6.33 2.21 -1.06
N MET A 51 5.94 2.62 0.16
CA MET A 51 5.45 1.69 1.18
C MET A 51 4.21 0.92 0.71
N LEU A 52 3.28 1.59 0.03
CA LEU A 52 2.10 0.94 -0.55
C LEU A 52 2.44 -0.04 -1.66
N ASN A 53 3.48 0.22 -2.47
CA ASN A 53 3.95 -0.68 -3.51
C ASN A 53 4.53 -1.98 -2.93
N ASP A 54 5.17 -1.90 -1.76
CA ASP A 54 5.67 -3.08 -1.04
C ASP A 54 4.51 -3.88 -0.41
N LEU A 55 3.49 -3.19 0.10
CA LEU A 55 2.31 -3.82 0.72
C LEU A 55 1.34 -4.42 -0.31
N ILE A 56 1.25 -3.82 -1.49
CA ILE A 56 0.35 -4.18 -2.60
C ILE A 56 1.16 -4.25 -3.90
N PRO A 57 2.03 -5.27 -4.04
CA PRO A 57 2.84 -5.42 -5.24
C PRO A 57 1.95 -5.64 -6.48
N GLY A 58 2.39 -5.11 -7.63
CA GLY A 58 1.69 -5.23 -8.91
C GLY A 58 0.54 -4.23 -9.12
N ASN A 59 0.33 -3.28 -8.20
CA ASN A 59 -0.66 -2.23 -8.40
C ASN A 59 -0.14 -1.14 -9.35
N HIS A 60 -0.60 -1.17 -10.59
CA HIS A 60 -0.23 -0.23 -11.65
C HIS A 60 -0.54 1.24 -11.30
N ASN A 61 -1.60 1.51 -10.54
CA ASN A 61 -1.95 2.88 -10.12
C ASN A 61 -0.95 3.43 -9.10
N ILE A 62 -0.50 2.61 -8.14
CA ILE A 62 0.57 3.01 -7.20
C ILE A 62 1.85 3.32 -7.97
N LYS A 63 2.22 2.49 -8.95
CA LYS A 63 3.42 2.72 -9.78
C LYS A 63 3.31 4.00 -10.59
N TYR A 64 2.15 4.30 -11.15
CA TYR A 64 1.89 5.59 -11.80
C TYR A 64 2.08 6.77 -10.84
N LYS A 65 1.55 6.68 -9.62
CA LYS A 65 1.70 7.73 -8.59
C LYS A 65 3.16 7.94 -8.18
N ILE A 66 3.93 6.88 -7.97
CA ILE A 66 5.38 6.94 -7.69
C ILE A 66 6.11 7.63 -8.85
N GLY A 67 5.86 7.18 -10.07
CA GLY A 67 6.44 7.77 -11.27
C GLY A 67 6.13 9.26 -11.41
N ASN A 68 4.88 9.66 -11.17
CA ASN A 68 4.47 11.06 -11.19
C ASN A 68 5.17 11.88 -10.09
N CYS A 69 5.34 11.34 -8.88
CA CYS A 69 6.08 12.02 -7.82
C CYS A 69 7.53 12.27 -8.25
N TYR A 70 8.25 11.25 -8.73
CA TYR A 70 9.63 11.39 -9.20
C TYR A 70 9.78 12.42 -10.34
N LEU A 71 8.77 12.58 -11.21
CA LEU A 71 8.80 13.62 -12.24
C LEU A 71 8.78 15.05 -11.68
N ASN A 72 8.27 15.23 -10.46
CA ASN A 72 8.09 16.52 -9.80
C ASN A 72 9.10 16.78 -8.67
N ILE A 73 9.86 15.77 -8.24
CA ILE A 73 10.97 15.93 -7.28
C ILE A 73 12.23 16.38 -8.05
N PHE A 74 12.96 17.35 -7.49
CA PHE A 74 14.19 17.87 -8.07
C PHE A 74 15.26 16.78 -8.14
N ASP A 75 16.01 16.70 -9.25
CA ASP A 75 17.06 15.70 -9.51
C ASP A 75 16.67 14.20 -9.48
N GLU A 76 15.41 13.85 -9.24
CA GLU A 76 14.97 12.45 -9.16
C GLU A 76 14.19 11.95 -10.39
N LYS A 77 13.96 12.79 -11.40
CA LYS A 77 13.20 12.43 -12.63
C LYS A 77 13.60 11.10 -13.28
N PRO A 78 14.89 10.71 -13.36
CA PRO A 78 15.26 9.41 -13.92
C PRO A 78 14.66 8.21 -13.17
N MET A 79 14.39 8.34 -11.87
CA MET A 79 13.76 7.29 -11.06
C MET A 79 12.32 7.02 -11.48
N ALA A 80 11.64 7.95 -12.17
CA ALA A 80 10.28 7.75 -12.66
C ALA A 80 10.18 6.66 -13.72
N ILE A 81 11.22 6.47 -14.53
CA ILE A 81 11.22 5.60 -15.72
C ILE A 81 10.76 4.17 -15.40
N PRO A 82 11.41 3.41 -14.49
CA PRO A 82 11.00 2.03 -14.23
C PRO A 82 9.55 1.92 -13.72
N PHE A 83 9.10 2.86 -12.89
CA PHE A 83 7.74 2.84 -12.35
C PHE A 83 6.69 3.16 -13.41
N LEU A 84 6.95 4.15 -14.28
CA LEU A 84 6.04 4.50 -15.37
C LEU A 84 6.00 3.41 -16.45
N GLU A 85 7.15 2.81 -16.78
CA GLU A 85 7.21 1.66 -17.69
C GLU A 85 6.38 0.49 -17.18
N GLU A 86 6.46 0.19 -15.89
CA GLU A 86 5.68 -0.90 -15.31
C GLU A 86 4.20 -0.53 -15.18
N ALA A 87 3.88 0.72 -14.88
CA ALA A 87 2.50 1.20 -14.78
C ALA A 87 1.71 1.04 -16.11
N VAL A 88 2.38 1.15 -17.26
CA VAL A 88 1.75 1.00 -18.59
C VAL A 88 1.76 -0.43 -19.14
N ARG A 89 2.39 -1.38 -18.44
CA ARG A 89 2.41 -2.80 -18.84
C ARG A 89 1.14 -3.55 -18.48
N SER A 90 0.06 -2.87 -18.07
CA SER A 90 -1.23 -3.49 -17.76
C SER A 90 -1.76 -4.26 -18.98
N THR A 91 -1.53 -5.57 -18.98
CA THR A 91 -2.01 -6.52 -19.98
C THR A 91 -2.81 -7.60 -19.27
#